data_AF-A0A1Q8UCV4-F1
#
_entry.id   AF-A0A1Q8UCV4-F1
#
_cell.length_a   1.000
_cell.length_b   1.000
_cell.length_c   1.000
_cell.angle_alpha   90.00
_cell.angle_beta   90.00
_cell.angle_gamma   90.00
#
_symmetry.space_group_name_H-M   'P 1'
#
loop_
_entity.id
_entity.type
_entity.pdbx_description
1 polymer ?
#
loop_
_entity_poly.entity_id
_entity_poly.type
_entity_poly.pdbx_seq_one_letter_code
_entity_poly.pdbx_strand_id
1 'polypeptide(L)'
;MSLRSSRRVRGTALIAVVAAAGALTVASPAQAVVGDAVADGSYAFTAKLDIGEGDAKRACTGSLVDAQWILTASSCFAAAGQPAFPLPAGAPALKTTATIGRTDLTGTGGKVVEVTELVSRTDRDLVMAKLAQPVTDIAPLLLADSAPVAGESLRALGYGRTATSWVPDRLHAGTVAVTASDATTVAVTRDGGAICKGDAGGPALREQDGKVLLAAVHSASWQAGCFGSDETRPGAVETRTDNVVDWVTQVRGLPGEAQVASGDFNGDGREDIAAFYDNGPSTAGSNRSSLFAFYSNGTGFAEPKKVWSTPGGFTWSKSQLTAGDFTGDGKDDLAVLYDSGTSDTGAVTSLYTFTSTGTGFSSPKKTWTTPGGFTWSKSKVTSGDYNGDGKDDVAVFYDSGTSETGQVSSLYTFNSNGTGFDNPRKTWTTTGGFTWSAGQVTSGDFDKDGKDDIAVYYNGGKSADGKFISSLYTFSSNGTTFDNPRKTWTSSGSFNWNASKLTSGDYSGDGRDDIAVLYNRGTTEAGVHQSALFTFASTGTDFAAPREVWASTGSFSWAASQPVSGDFNNDGKADVGVLYRSGTSADGRRIDSLFSFTSTGTGVKAPVKNWTGSVV
;
A
#
# COMPACT_ATOMS: atom_id res chain seq x y z
N MET A 1 26.50 -48.58 -64.74
CA MET A 1 27.47 -49.54 -65.31
C MET A 1 27.65 -49.21 -66.78
N SER A 2 28.75 -48.51 -67.11
CA SER A 2 29.82 -48.97 -68.03
C SER A 2 29.49 -48.62 -69.49
N LEU A 3 30.21 -47.74 -70.19
CA LEU A 3 31.61 -47.84 -70.63
C LEU A 3 32.13 -46.41 -70.96
N ARG A 4 33.24 -45.92 -70.39
CA ARG A 4 34.65 -45.99 -70.86
C ARG A 4 34.89 -45.43 -72.28
N SER A 5 35.41 -44.20 -72.38
CA SER A 5 36.83 -43.84 -72.64
C SER A 5 37.04 -43.42 -74.11
N SER A 6 37.71 -42.32 -74.47
CA SER A 6 39.16 -42.13 -74.32
C SER A 6 39.63 -40.81 -74.98
N ARG A 7 40.66 -40.17 -74.37
CA ARG A 7 41.92 -39.60 -74.95
C ARG A 7 41.83 -38.65 -76.19
N ARG A 8 42.62 -37.57 -76.38
CA ARG A 8 43.87 -37.05 -75.79
C ARG A 8 44.14 -35.65 -76.39
N VAL A 9 44.61 -34.73 -75.53
CA VAL A 9 45.76 -33.80 -75.65
C VAL A 9 46.04 -33.02 -76.96
N ARG A 10 46.10 -31.68 -76.84
CA ARG A 10 47.14 -30.69 -77.23
C ARG A 10 46.53 -29.30 -76.90
N GLY A 11 47.11 -28.34 -76.16
CA GLY A 11 48.48 -28.05 -75.77
C GLY A 11 48.91 -26.72 -76.39
N THR A 12 48.58 -25.58 -75.77
CA THR A 12 49.25 -24.27 -75.97
C THR A 12 49.02 -23.38 -74.75
N ALA A 13 50.11 -22.79 -74.26
CA ALA A 13 50.20 -22.02 -73.02
C ALA A 13 50.23 -20.50 -73.29
N LEU A 14 50.14 -19.74 -72.17
CA LEU A 14 50.68 -18.40 -71.92
C LEU A 14 49.83 -17.17 -72.32
N ILE A 15 49.18 -16.52 -71.34
CA ILE A 15 49.70 -15.38 -70.54
C ILE A 15 48.57 -14.93 -69.59
N ALA A 16 48.78 -15.06 -68.27
CA ALA A 16 47.91 -14.49 -67.25
C ALA A 16 48.57 -13.22 -66.71
N VAL A 17 47.95 -12.06 -66.97
CA VAL A 17 48.30 -10.80 -66.32
C VAL A 17 47.66 -10.80 -64.93
N VAL A 18 48.51 -10.81 -63.91
CA VAL A 18 48.14 -10.59 -62.50
C VAL A 18 47.86 -9.10 -62.32
N ALA A 19 46.59 -8.72 -62.18
CA ALA A 19 46.23 -7.43 -61.62
C ALA A 19 46.15 -7.58 -60.10
N ALA A 20 47.20 -7.14 -59.41
CA ALA A 20 47.22 -6.95 -57.97
C ALA A 20 46.33 -5.75 -57.61
N ALA A 21 45.07 -6.01 -57.25
CA ALA A 21 44.28 -5.07 -56.47
C ALA A 21 44.62 -5.31 -54.99
N GLY A 22 45.42 -4.40 -54.42
CA GLY A 22 45.69 -4.36 -52.99
C GLY A 22 44.38 -4.14 -52.23
N ALA A 23 43.85 -5.21 -51.64
CA ALA A 23 42.92 -5.09 -50.54
C ALA A 23 43.71 -4.54 -49.35
N LEU A 24 43.60 -3.23 -49.13
CA LEU A 24 43.88 -2.63 -47.83
C LEU A 24 43.00 -3.36 -46.81
N THR A 25 43.59 -4.32 -46.12
CA THR A 25 43.08 -4.78 -44.83
C THR A 25 43.16 -3.59 -43.90
N VAL A 26 42.08 -2.85 -43.79
CA VAL A 26 41.85 -2.03 -42.61
C VAL A 26 41.72 -3.05 -41.49
N ALA A 27 42.80 -3.26 -40.74
CA ALA A 27 42.70 -3.86 -39.44
C ALA A 27 41.73 -2.95 -38.67
N SER A 28 40.48 -3.39 -38.51
CA SER A 28 39.63 -2.82 -37.48
C SER A 28 40.45 -2.84 -36.20
N PRO A 29 40.59 -1.74 -35.46
CA PRO A 29 41.14 -1.84 -34.11
C PRO A 29 40.18 -2.76 -33.36
N ALA A 30 40.60 -4.00 -33.15
CA ALA A 30 40.03 -4.82 -32.11
C ALA A 30 40.40 -4.15 -30.79
N GLN A 31 39.40 -4.04 -29.91
CA GLN A 31 39.47 -3.58 -28.51
C GLN A 31 39.22 -2.07 -28.25
N ALA A 32 37.94 -1.69 -28.33
CA ALA A 32 37.27 -0.77 -27.41
C ALA A 32 35.86 -1.37 -27.23
N VAL A 33 35.35 -1.67 -26.04
CA VAL A 33 34.76 -0.73 -25.06
C VAL A 33 34.63 -1.48 -23.72
N VAL A 34 34.52 -0.75 -22.61
CA VAL A 34 33.93 -1.27 -21.37
C VAL A 34 32.92 -0.26 -20.87
N GLY A 35 31.65 -0.57 -21.16
CA GLY A 35 30.50 0.29 -20.91
C GLY A 35 30.14 1.17 -22.12
N ASP A 36 29.18 0.77 -22.96
CA ASP A 36 28.59 1.70 -23.91
C ASP A 36 27.87 2.81 -23.14
N ALA A 37 28.03 4.07 -23.55
CA ALA A 37 27.22 5.14 -23.02
C ALA A 37 25.74 4.83 -23.26
N VAL A 38 24.94 4.85 -22.21
CA VAL A 38 23.51 4.62 -22.30
C VAL A 38 22.83 5.82 -22.96
N ALA A 39 21.88 5.53 -23.86
CA ALA A 39 21.06 6.54 -24.51
C ALA A 39 20.13 7.21 -23.50
N ASP A 40 19.88 8.50 -23.69
CA ASP A 40 19.01 9.28 -22.80
C ASP A 40 17.62 8.63 -22.67
N GLY A 41 17.06 8.67 -21.46
CA GLY A 41 15.74 8.12 -21.16
C GLY A 41 15.71 6.59 -21.00
N SER A 42 16.83 5.90 -21.20
CA SER A 42 16.93 4.45 -20.95
C SER A 42 17.37 4.16 -19.51
N TYR A 43 16.86 3.07 -18.93
CA TYR A 43 17.19 2.59 -17.58
C TYR A 43 17.09 3.66 -16.48
N ALA A 44 16.04 4.50 -16.53
CA ALA A 44 15.83 5.61 -15.60
C ALA A 44 15.77 5.20 -14.11
N PHE A 45 15.50 3.92 -13.82
CA PHE A 45 15.55 3.36 -12.46
C PHE A 45 16.97 3.30 -11.88
N THR A 46 18.04 3.37 -12.68
CA THR A 46 19.41 3.27 -12.17
C THR A 46 19.81 4.56 -11.45
N ALA A 47 20.19 4.42 -10.19
CA ALA A 47 20.53 5.52 -9.31
C ALA A 47 22.04 5.66 -9.14
N LYS A 48 22.54 6.89 -9.12
CA LYS A 48 23.87 7.21 -8.62
C LYS A 48 23.78 7.58 -7.14
N LEU A 49 24.58 6.93 -6.31
CA LEU A 49 24.71 7.24 -4.89
C LEU A 49 26.00 8.02 -4.64
N ASP A 50 25.88 9.23 -4.10
CA ASP A 50 26.98 9.99 -3.52
C ASP A 50 26.95 9.81 -2.01
N ILE A 51 27.99 9.19 -1.44
CA ILE A 51 28.07 8.83 -0.02
C ILE A 51 29.23 9.59 0.61
N GLY A 52 28.93 10.40 1.62
CA GLY A 52 29.90 11.24 2.32
C GLY A 52 30.37 12.45 1.51
N GLU A 53 31.28 13.21 2.11
CA GLU A 53 31.86 14.43 1.56
C GLU A 53 33.39 14.44 1.79
N GLY A 54 34.11 15.32 1.09
CA GLY A 54 35.57 15.44 1.20
C GLY A 54 36.31 14.12 0.91
N ASP A 55 37.31 13.81 1.72
CA ASP A 55 38.16 12.61 1.55
C ASP A 55 37.41 11.29 1.82
N ALA A 56 36.26 11.34 2.49
CA ALA A 56 35.40 10.17 2.71
C ALA A 56 34.43 9.91 1.55
N LYS A 57 34.33 10.85 0.60
CA LYS A 57 33.40 10.79 -0.52
C LYS A 57 33.68 9.55 -1.38
N ARG A 58 32.63 8.79 -1.64
CA ARG A 58 32.64 7.68 -2.59
C ARG A 58 31.34 7.68 -3.40
N ALA A 59 31.41 7.03 -4.56
CA ALA A 59 30.26 6.81 -5.41
C ALA A 59 29.94 5.31 -5.47
N CYS A 60 28.64 5.01 -5.47
CA CYS A 60 28.09 3.71 -5.78
C CYS A 60 26.95 3.87 -6.79
N THR A 61 26.49 2.74 -7.31
CA THR A 61 25.29 2.66 -8.12
C THR A 61 24.19 1.94 -7.32
N GLY A 62 22.93 2.16 -7.67
CA GLY A 62 21.78 1.46 -7.10
C GLY A 62 20.67 1.31 -8.14
N SER A 63 19.60 0.64 -7.77
CA SER A 63 18.38 0.56 -8.59
C SER A 63 17.16 1.00 -7.78
N LEU A 64 16.37 1.93 -8.30
CA LEU A 64 15.04 2.23 -7.78
C LEU A 64 14.18 0.98 -7.97
N VAL A 65 13.91 0.27 -6.88
CA VAL A 65 13.10 -0.95 -6.91
C VAL A 65 11.69 -0.68 -6.40
N ASP A 66 11.48 0.42 -5.66
CA ASP A 66 10.20 0.99 -5.24
C ASP A 66 10.26 2.52 -5.30
N ALA A 67 9.11 3.22 -5.30
CA ALA A 67 9.07 4.69 -5.37
C ALA A 67 9.91 5.34 -4.26
N GLN A 68 10.02 4.71 -3.09
CA GLN A 68 10.81 5.24 -1.97
C GLN A 68 12.02 4.36 -1.59
N TRP A 69 12.40 3.37 -2.42
CA TRP A 69 13.48 2.44 -2.07
C TRP A 69 14.42 2.12 -3.23
N ILE A 70 15.71 2.25 -2.94
CA ILE A 70 16.81 1.80 -3.79
C ILE A 70 17.36 0.48 -3.24
N LEU A 71 17.57 -0.50 -4.11
CA LEU A 71 18.36 -1.69 -3.80
C LEU A 71 19.81 -1.48 -4.30
N THR A 72 20.78 -1.73 -3.43
CA THR A 72 22.21 -1.53 -3.70
C THR A 72 23.07 -2.45 -2.81
N ALA A 73 24.39 -2.38 -2.91
CA ALA A 73 25.32 -3.17 -2.11
C ALA A 73 25.51 -2.56 -0.71
N SER A 74 25.50 -3.39 0.33
CA SER A 74 25.77 -2.96 1.71
C SER A 74 27.19 -2.41 1.88
N SER A 75 28.14 -2.97 1.15
CA SER A 75 29.55 -2.56 1.12
C SER A 75 29.74 -1.08 0.77
N CYS A 76 28.79 -0.46 0.06
CA CYS A 76 28.78 0.98 -0.23
C CYS A 76 28.76 1.85 1.04
N PHE A 77 28.07 1.39 2.08
CA PHE A 77 27.87 2.13 3.33
C PHE A 77 28.76 1.62 4.49
N ALA A 78 29.51 0.54 4.28
CA ALA A 78 30.43 0.03 5.27
C ALA A 78 31.55 1.04 5.59
N ALA A 79 31.84 1.22 6.87
CA ALA A 79 33.00 1.99 7.29
C ALA A 79 34.30 1.24 6.97
N ALA A 80 35.39 1.98 6.78
CA ALA A 80 36.68 1.36 6.50
C ALA A 80 37.07 0.38 7.63
N GLY A 81 37.46 -0.85 7.24
CA GLY A 81 37.82 -1.91 8.19
C GLY A 81 36.65 -2.63 8.85
N GLN A 82 35.40 -2.29 8.53
CA GLN A 82 34.21 -3.02 8.97
C GLN A 82 33.77 -4.06 7.93
N PRO A 83 33.03 -5.11 8.33
CA PRO A 83 32.47 -6.06 7.38
C PRO A 83 31.52 -5.37 6.39
N ALA A 84 31.44 -5.90 5.17
CA ALA A 84 30.54 -5.40 4.13
C ALA A 84 29.05 -5.53 4.50
N PHE A 85 28.71 -6.53 5.32
CA PHE A 85 27.36 -6.80 5.81
C PHE A 85 27.42 -7.71 7.07
N PRO A 86 26.37 -7.72 7.93
CA PRO A 86 25.26 -6.76 7.95
C PRO A 86 25.71 -5.37 8.40
N LEU A 87 25.07 -4.34 7.85
CA LEU A 87 25.14 -2.99 8.40
C LEU A 87 24.16 -2.82 9.56
N PRO A 88 24.44 -1.94 10.53
CA PRO A 88 23.43 -1.46 11.47
C PRO A 88 22.23 -0.86 10.72
N ALA A 89 21.02 -1.23 11.13
CA ALA A 89 19.80 -0.62 10.59
C ALA A 89 19.65 0.83 11.09
N GLY A 90 19.04 1.69 10.28
CA GLY A 90 18.83 3.10 10.60
C GLY A 90 19.49 4.03 9.60
N ALA A 91 19.70 5.29 9.99
CA ALA A 91 20.26 6.29 9.09
C ALA A 91 21.68 5.92 8.62
N PRO A 92 22.05 6.20 7.36
CA PRO A 92 23.43 6.09 6.91
C PRO A 92 24.39 6.88 7.81
N ALA A 93 25.54 6.29 8.14
CA ALA A 93 26.56 6.97 8.97
C ALA A 93 27.16 8.21 8.29
N LEU A 94 27.16 8.23 6.95
CA LEU A 94 27.56 9.37 6.13
C LEU A 94 26.35 9.86 5.34
N LYS A 95 26.19 11.19 5.26
CA LYS A 95 25.17 11.82 4.42
C LYS A 95 25.22 11.22 3.02
N THR A 96 24.07 10.79 2.52
CA THR A 96 23.97 10.11 1.23
C THR A 96 22.85 10.72 0.40
N THR A 97 23.14 11.02 -0.86
CA THR A 97 22.13 11.45 -1.84
C THR A 97 22.08 10.47 -3.01
N ALA A 98 20.87 10.18 -3.47
CA ALA A 98 20.61 9.39 -4.65
C ALA A 98 20.14 10.30 -5.80
N THR A 99 20.77 10.18 -6.96
CA THR A 99 20.32 10.79 -8.22
C THR A 99 19.66 9.71 -9.06
N ILE A 100 18.36 9.83 -9.34
CA ILE A 100 17.54 8.82 -10.04
C ILE A 100 16.93 9.45 -11.29
N GLY A 101 16.80 8.70 -12.39
CA GLY A 101 16.18 9.18 -13.64
C GLY A 101 17.09 10.01 -14.52
N ARG A 102 18.41 9.92 -14.33
CA ARG A 102 19.38 10.79 -14.99
C ARG A 102 20.51 9.99 -15.63
N THR A 103 20.38 9.71 -16.92
CA THR A 103 21.43 9.04 -17.72
C THR A 103 22.68 9.90 -17.87
N ASP A 104 22.54 11.22 -18.00
CA ASP A 104 23.65 12.19 -18.06
C ASP A 104 23.65 13.09 -16.82
N LEU A 105 24.65 12.90 -15.97
CA LEU A 105 24.80 13.55 -14.67
C LEU A 105 25.02 15.07 -14.77
N THR A 106 25.41 15.58 -15.94
CA THR A 106 25.54 17.03 -16.18
C THR A 106 24.19 17.72 -16.37
N GLY A 107 23.14 16.95 -16.68
CA GLY A 107 21.78 17.45 -16.85
C GLY A 107 21.04 17.67 -15.52
N THR A 108 19.84 18.25 -15.62
CA THR A 108 18.96 18.55 -14.48
C THR A 108 17.75 17.61 -14.38
N GLY A 109 17.63 16.62 -15.28
CA GLY A 109 16.52 15.65 -15.27
C GLY A 109 16.53 14.73 -14.05
N GLY A 110 15.41 14.04 -13.83
CA GLY A 110 15.26 13.11 -12.71
C GLY A 110 15.15 13.80 -11.35
N LYS A 111 15.45 13.07 -10.27
CA LYS A 111 15.38 13.56 -8.89
C LYS A 111 16.69 13.34 -8.13
N VAL A 112 17.03 14.27 -7.25
CA VAL A 112 18.10 14.12 -6.26
C VAL A 112 17.44 14.08 -4.89
N VAL A 113 17.56 12.96 -4.20
CA VAL A 113 16.84 12.70 -2.94
C VAL A 113 17.80 12.15 -1.90
N GLU A 114 17.70 12.62 -0.65
CA GLU A 114 18.49 12.09 0.45
C GLU A 114 18.08 10.65 0.81
N VAL A 115 19.05 9.83 1.23
CA VAL A 115 18.80 8.50 1.81
C VAL A 115 18.73 8.63 3.33
N THR A 116 17.62 8.22 3.92
CA THR A 116 17.34 8.43 5.35
C THR A 116 17.40 7.16 6.19
N GLU A 117 17.35 5.98 5.58
CA GLU A 117 17.29 4.70 6.29
C GLU A 117 17.92 3.59 5.46
N LEU A 118 18.66 2.71 6.12
CA LEU A 118 19.25 1.49 5.55
C LEU A 118 18.66 0.28 6.26
N VAL A 119 18.22 -0.69 5.45
CA VAL A 119 17.79 -2.01 5.91
C VAL A 119 18.66 -3.05 5.20
N SER A 120 19.66 -3.58 5.90
CA SER A 120 20.62 -4.53 5.34
C SER A 120 20.10 -5.97 5.39
N ARG A 121 20.38 -6.76 4.37
CA ARG A 121 20.43 -8.22 4.50
C ARG A 121 21.54 -8.61 5.47
N THR A 122 21.34 -9.75 6.11
CA THR A 122 22.31 -10.32 7.07
C THR A 122 23.20 -11.39 6.47
N ASP A 123 22.80 -11.96 5.34
CA ASP A 123 23.44 -13.11 4.70
C ASP A 123 24.23 -12.78 3.43
N ARG A 124 24.10 -11.55 2.90
CA ARG A 124 24.72 -11.14 1.64
C ARG A 124 24.94 -9.63 1.55
N ASP A 125 25.78 -9.22 0.61
CA ASP A 125 26.09 -7.81 0.33
C ASP A 125 24.92 -7.11 -0.39
N LEU A 126 23.89 -6.75 0.37
CA LEU A 126 22.64 -6.17 -0.13
C LEU A 126 21.94 -5.31 0.92
N VAL A 127 21.57 -4.10 0.55
CA VAL A 127 20.85 -3.16 1.41
C VAL A 127 19.72 -2.46 0.64
N MET A 128 18.60 -2.26 1.30
CA MET A 128 17.52 -1.38 0.88
C MET A 128 17.75 0.00 1.50
N ALA A 129 17.87 1.02 0.66
CA ALA A 129 18.11 2.41 1.01
C ALA A 129 16.84 3.23 0.78
N LYS A 130 16.24 3.75 1.86
CA LYS A 130 15.00 4.53 1.82
C LYS A 130 15.27 5.97 1.42
N LEU A 131 14.49 6.48 0.50
CA LEU A 131 14.52 7.88 0.06
C LEU A 131 13.72 8.77 1.02
N ALA A 132 14.17 10.01 1.24
CA ALA A 132 13.46 11.01 2.04
C ALA A 132 12.08 11.36 1.46
N GLN A 133 11.92 11.23 0.14
CA GLN A 133 10.68 11.48 -0.59
C GLN A 133 10.47 10.43 -1.69
N PRO A 134 9.22 10.03 -1.97
CA PRO A 134 8.92 9.15 -3.09
C PRO A 134 9.27 9.74 -4.46
N VAL A 135 9.77 8.89 -5.34
CA VAL A 135 10.02 9.13 -6.77
C VAL A 135 8.94 8.36 -7.55
N THR A 136 7.87 9.05 -7.91
CA THR A 136 6.65 8.46 -8.50
C THR A 136 6.57 8.56 -10.01
N ASP A 137 7.40 9.39 -10.63
CA ASP A 137 7.49 9.67 -12.06
C ASP A 137 8.46 8.74 -12.81
N ILE A 138 9.13 7.83 -12.09
CA ILE A 138 10.08 6.86 -12.64
C ILE A 138 9.62 5.46 -12.26
N ALA A 139 9.41 4.61 -13.27
CA ALA A 139 9.00 3.22 -13.06
C ALA A 139 10.09 2.43 -12.31
N PRO A 140 9.77 1.79 -11.16
CA PRO A 140 10.73 0.97 -10.45
C PRO A 140 11.07 -0.34 -11.19
N LEU A 141 12.30 -0.84 -10.96
CA LEU A 141 12.78 -2.10 -11.51
C LEU A 141 12.25 -3.29 -10.70
N LEU A 142 11.61 -4.24 -11.38
CA LEU A 142 11.14 -5.48 -10.78
C LEU A 142 12.29 -6.48 -10.62
N LEU A 143 12.24 -7.31 -9.57
CA LEU A 143 13.18 -8.40 -9.38
C LEU A 143 12.83 -9.58 -10.28
N ALA A 144 13.85 -10.29 -10.75
CA ALA A 144 13.65 -11.59 -11.39
C ALA A 144 13.10 -12.61 -10.39
N ASP A 145 12.28 -13.54 -10.85
CA ASP A 145 11.64 -14.61 -10.06
C ASP A 145 12.40 -15.94 -10.10
N SER A 146 13.56 -15.96 -10.76
CA SER A 146 14.33 -17.15 -11.08
C SER A 146 15.83 -16.85 -11.06
N ALA A 147 16.59 -17.79 -10.52
CA ALA A 147 18.04 -17.70 -10.40
C ALA A 147 18.71 -17.40 -11.76
N PRO A 148 19.78 -16.59 -11.79
CA PRO A 148 20.68 -16.58 -12.93
C PRO A 148 21.29 -17.97 -13.17
N VAL A 149 21.40 -18.40 -14.42
CA VAL A 149 21.94 -19.73 -14.76
C VAL A 149 23.25 -19.63 -15.54
N ALA A 150 24.14 -20.61 -15.37
CA ALA A 150 25.41 -20.62 -16.08
C ALA A 150 25.22 -20.54 -17.61
N GLY A 151 25.97 -19.66 -18.26
CA GLY A 151 25.85 -19.34 -19.68
C GLY A 151 24.85 -18.24 -20.01
N GLU A 152 24.06 -17.77 -19.05
CA GLU A 152 23.17 -16.61 -19.23
C GLU A 152 23.98 -15.31 -19.37
N SER A 153 23.62 -14.47 -20.34
CA SER A 153 24.17 -13.12 -20.49
C SER A 153 23.29 -12.12 -19.75
N LEU A 154 23.89 -11.31 -18.88
CA LEU A 154 23.24 -10.23 -18.14
C LEU A 154 23.80 -8.86 -18.57
N ARG A 155 22.93 -7.85 -18.57
CA ARG A 155 23.30 -6.45 -18.85
C ARG A 155 23.63 -5.74 -17.54
N ALA A 156 24.91 -5.47 -17.30
CA ALA A 156 25.41 -4.72 -16.15
C ALA A 156 25.34 -3.21 -16.41
N LEU A 157 24.85 -2.42 -15.44
CA LEU A 157 24.76 -0.96 -15.53
C LEU A 157 25.48 -0.27 -14.36
N GLY A 158 26.11 0.86 -14.62
CA GLY A 158 26.74 1.64 -13.56
C GLY A 158 27.24 3.03 -13.95
N TYR A 159 27.44 3.86 -12.93
CA TYR A 159 28.07 5.18 -13.02
C TYR A 159 29.55 5.15 -12.57
N GLY A 160 30.10 3.97 -12.35
CA GLY A 160 31.50 3.78 -11.99
C GLY A 160 32.43 3.99 -13.18
N ARG A 161 33.73 3.94 -12.89
CA ARG A 161 34.79 4.17 -13.89
C ARG A 161 34.64 3.22 -15.09
N THR A 162 34.91 3.70 -16.29
CA THR A 162 34.91 2.88 -17.52
C THR A 162 36.31 2.37 -17.84
N ALA A 163 36.53 1.81 -19.03
CA ALA A 163 37.88 1.51 -19.53
C ALA A 163 38.74 2.77 -19.78
N THR A 164 38.10 3.92 -20.03
CA THR A 164 38.76 5.13 -20.54
C THR A 164 38.58 6.35 -19.64
N SER A 165 37.65 6.32 -18.68
CA SER A 165 37.36 7.43 -17.77
C SER A 165 37.33 6.98 -16.32
N TRP A 166 37.94 7.78 -15.43
CA TRP A 166 37.91 7.56 -13.97
C TRP A 166 36.59 7.99 -13.34
N VAL A 167 36.00 9.10 -13.80
CA VAL A 167 34.69 9.61 -13.35
C VAL A 167 33.88 9.93 -14.59
N PRO A 168 33.10 8.98 -15.13
CA PRO A 168 32.21 9.29 -16.23
C PRO A 168 31.01 10.11 -15.77
N ASP A 169 30.56 11.02 -16.63
CA ASP A 169 29.35 11.80 -16.39
C ASP A 169 28.08 11.10 -16.88
N ARG A 170 28.19 9.92 -17.48
CA ARG A 170 27.06 9.20 -18.07
C ARG A 170 26.91 7.80 -17.48
N LEU A 171 25.68 7.31 -17.47
CA LEU A 171 25.39 5.90 -17.20
C LEU A 171 26.00 5.05 -18.31
N HIS A 172 26.66 3.96 -17.92
CA HIS A 172 27.26 3.02 -18.85
C HIS A 172 26.70 1.62 -18.68
N ALA A 173 26.79 0.83 -19.74
CA ALA A 173 26.23 -0.51 -19.79
C ALA A 173 27.16 -1.49 -20.50
N GLY A 174 27.29 -2.70 -19.96
CA GLY A 174 28.09 -3.75 -20.55
C GLY A 174 27.49 -5.13 -20.31
N THR A 175 27.93 -6.13 -21.06
CA THR A 175 27.43 -7.50 -20.91
C THR A 175 28.41 -8.34 -20.08
N VAL A 176 27.87 -9.14 -19.18
CA VAL A 176 28.60 -10.13 -18.38
C VAL A 176 27.92 -11.49 -18.52
N ALA A 177 28.71 -12.57 -18.52
CA ALA A 177 28.19 -13.93 -18.62
C ALA A 177 28.23 -14.60 -17.24
N VAL A 178 27.13 -15.22 -16.85
CA VAL A 178 27.01 -16.00 -15.61
C VAL A 178 27.84 -17.27 -15.74
N THR A 179 28.71 -17.54 -14.77
CA THR A 179 29.53 -18.76 -14.73
C THR A 179 29.01 -19.76 -13.71
N ALA A 180 28.48 -19.28 -12.58
CA ALA A 180 27.87 -20.10 -11.54
C ALA A 180 26.93 -19.26 -10.67
N SER A 181 25.98 -19.93 -10.00
CA SER A 181 25.08 -19.32 -9.03
C SER A 181 25.04 -20.16 -7.76
N ASP A 182 25.23 -19.50 -6.63
CA ASP A 182 25.12 -20.07 -5.30
C ASP A 182 23.85 -19.56 -4.59
N ALA A 183 23.72 -19.81 -3.29
CA ALA A 183 22.56 -19.37 -2.50
C ALA A 183 22.43 -17.85 -2.41
N THR A 184 23.54 -17.12 -2.33
CA THR A 184 23.59 -15.67 -2.08
C THR A 184 24.31 -14.87 -3.16
N THR A 185 25.12 -15.53 -3.98
CA THR A 185 25.99 -14.89 -4.97
C THR A 185 25.82 -15.49 -6.36
N VAL A 186 26.18 -14.71 -7.37
CA VAL A 186 26.32 -15.14 -8.76
C VAL A 186 27.72 -14.77 -9.22
N ALA A 187 28.48 -15.76 -9.68
CA ALA A 187 29.78 -15.53 -10.29
C ALA A 187 29.57 -15.17 -11.76
N VAL A 188 30.20 -14.09 -12.20
CA VAL A 188 30.14 -13.63 -13.60
C VAL A 188 31.53 -13.41 -14.16
N THR A 189 31.66 -13.44 -15.48
CA THR A 189 32.87 -13.07 -16.20
C THR A 189 32.54 -12.00 -17.25
N ARG A 190 33.52 -11.17 -17.56
CA ARG A 190 33.46 -10.19 -18.64
C ARG A 190 33.00 -10.83 -19.97
N ASP A 191 31.96 -10.29 -20.59
CA ASP A 191 31.45 -10.69 -21.91
C ASP A 191 31.17 -9.43 -22.76
N GLY A 192 32.20 -8.64 -22.99
CA GLY A 192 32.10 -7.32 -23.62
C GLY A 192 31.97 -6.13 -22.64
N GLY A 193 31.50 -6.36 -21.40
CA GLY A 193 31.46 -5.38 -20.32
C GLY A 193 32.21 -5.81 -19.07
N ALA A 194 32.64 -4.87 -18.23
CA ALA A 194 33.29 -5.14 -16.94
C ALA A 194 32.68 -4.26 -15.85
N ILE A 195 32.66 -4.79 -14.63
CA ILE A 195 32.20 -4.09 -13.43
C ILE A 195 33.41 -3.45 -12.77
N CYS A 196 33.32 -2.16 -12.48
CA CYS A 196 34.43 -1.34 -12.04
C CYS A 196 34.12 -0.59 -10.73
N LYS A 197 35.15 0.02 -10.13
CA LYS A 197 34.96 0.90 -8.96
C LYS A 197 33.93 1.99 -9.26
N GLY A 198 32.93 2.10 -8.38
CA GLY A 198 31.77 2.99 -8.54
C GLY A 198 30.52 2.30 -9.10
N ASP A 199 30.66 1.13 -9.73
CA ASP A 199 29.52 0.33 -10.18
C ASP A 199 28.93 -0.53 -9.07
N ALA A 200 29.65 -0.70 -7.94
CA ALA A 200 29.15 -1.44 -6.79
C ALA A 200 27.73 -0.98 -6.42
N GLY A 201 26.85 -1.95 -6.24
CA GLY A 201 25.43 -1.76 -6.00
C GLY A 201 24.56 -1.57 -7.24
N GLY A 202 25.15 -1.44 -8.44
CA GLY A 202 24.43 -1.33 -9.70
C GLY A 202 23.75 -2.64 -10.14
N PRO A 203 22.77 -2.57 -11.06
CA PRO A 203 22.02 -3.73 -11.47
C PRO A 203 22.72 -4.57 -12.55
N ALA A 204 22.66 -5.90 -12.40
CA ALA A 204 22.77 -6.86 -13.49
C ALA A 204 21.36 -7.28 -13.92
N LEU A 205 21.00 -6.96 -15.16
CA LEU A 205 19.65 -7.10 -15.70
C LEU A 205 19.49 -8.33 -16.59
N ARG A 206 18.34 -8.98 -16.45
CA ARG A 206 17.80 -9.95 -17.41
C ARG A 206 16.83 -9.22 -18.33
N GLU A 207 17.12 -9.23 -19.63
CA GLU A 207 16.28 -8.64 -20.67
C GLU A 207 15.69 -9.75 -21.54
N GLN A 208 14.40 -10.04 -21.39
CA GLN A 208 13.70 -11.12 -22.09
C GLN A 208 12.28 -10.69 -22.43
N ASP A 209 11.82 -10.97 -23.65
CA ASP A 209 10.45 -10.68 -24.12
C ASP A 209 9.99 -9.23 -23.87
N GLY A 210 10.91 -8.27 -24.02
CA GLY A 210 10.64 -6.85 -23.77
C GLY A 210 10.51 -6.47 -22.29
N LYS A 211 10.77 -7.40 -21.36
CA LYS A 211 10.84 -7.14 -19.92
C LYS A 211 12.28 -6.98 -19.47
N VAL A 212 12.48 -6.07 -18.53
CA VAL A 212 13.77 -5.81 -17.86
C VAL A 212 13.59 -6.15 -16.38
N LEU A 213 14.35 -7.12 -15.89
CA LEU A 213 14.27 -7.63 -14.51
C LEU A 213 15.64 -7.57 -13.82
N LEU A 214 15.65 -7.26 -12.53
CA LEU A 214 16.86 -7.28 -11.70
C LEU A 214 17.23 -8.72 -11.33
N ALA A 215 18.27 -9.24 -11.98
CA ALA A 215 18.76 -10.60 -11.78
C ALA A 215 19.82 -10.69 -10.67
N ALA A 216 20.64 -9.65 -10.52
CA ALA A 216 21.64 -9.55 -9.46
C ALA A 216 22.10 -8.09 -9.24
N VAL A 217 22.89 -7.85 -8.17
CA VAL A 217 23.46 -6.54 -7.81
C VAL A 217 24.98 -6.61 -7.73
N HIS A 218 25.70 -5.66 -8.34
CA HIS A 218 27.16 -5.64 -8.37
C HIS A 218 27.75 -5.59 -6.96
N SER A 219 28.58 -6.57 -6.58
CA SER A 219 29.23 -6.60 -5.25
C SER A 219 30.74 -6.36 -5.36
N ALA A 220 31.47 -7.29 -5.96
CA ALA A 220 32.94 -7.23 -6.04
C ALA A 220 33.44 -7.58 -7.43
N SER A 221 34.56 -6.99 -7.85
CA SER A 221 35.16 -7.28 -9.16
C SER A 221 36.68 -7.17 -9.09
N TRP A 222 37.36 -8.05 -9.82
CA TRP A 222 38.81 -8.00 -10.00
C TRP A 222 39.28 -6.76 -10.77
N GLN A 223 38.39 -6.03 -11.44
CA GLN A 223 38.69 -4.78 -12.16
C GLN A 223 39.45 -4.96 -13.49
N ALA A 224 39.43 -6.15 -14.10
CA ALA A 224 40.02 -6.35 -15.41
C ALA A 224 39.27 -5.54 -16.48
N GLY A 225 40.02 -4.74 -17.24
CA GLY A 225 39.49 -3.85 -18.28
C GLY A 225 38.94 -2.51 -17.76
N CYS A 226 39.08 -2.21 -16.48
CA CYS A 226 38.76 -0.89 -15.94
C CYS A 226 39.94 0.08 -16.10
N PHE A 227 39.66 1.38 -16.24
CA PHE A 227 40.68 2.42 -16.38
C PHE A 227 41.72 2.37 -15.26
N GLY A 228 43.00 2.34 -15.64
CA GLY A 228 44.13 2.33 -14.70
C GLY A 228 44.25 1.04 -13.88
N SER A 229 43.83 -0.10 -14.41
CA SER A 229 43.96 -1.42 -13.80
C SER A 229 44.73 -2.37 -14.72
N ASP A 230 45.81 -2.98 -14.23
CA ASP A 230 46.58 -4.01 -14.93
C ASP A 230 46.10 -5.44 -14.61
N GLU A 231 45.04 -5.57 -13.82
CA GLU A 231 44.46 -6.88 -13.48
C GLU A 231 43.90 -7.58 -14.73
N THR A 232 44.11 -8.88 -14.83
CA THR A 232 43.72 -9.70 -15.99
C THR A 232 42.60 -10.68 -15.69
N ARG A 233 42.34 -10.98 -14.40
CA ARG A 233 41.24 -11.85 -13.99
C ARG A 233 39.90 -11.20 -14.32
N PRO A 234 39.07 -11.78 -15.22
CA PRO A 234 37.86 -11.13 -15.73
C PRO A 234 36.63 -11.33 -14.85
N GLY A 235 36.80 -12.00 -13.69
CA GLY A 235 35.70 -12.40 -12.83
C GLY A 235 35.16 -11.25 -11.98
N ALA A 236 33.86 -11.31 -11.71
CA ALA A 236 33.18 -10.50 -10.71
C ALA A 236 32.17 -11.36 -9.94
N VAL A 237 31.77 -10.85 -8.79
CA VAL A 237 30.75 -11.42 -7.91
C VAL A 237 29.60 -10.45 -7.83
N GLU A 238 28.43 -10.97 -8.15
CA GLU A 238 27.14 -10.32 -8.00
C GLU A 238 26.40 -10.89 -6.78
N THR A 239 25.55 -10.09 -6.17
CA THR A 239 24.62 -10.51 -5.13
C THR A 239 23.31 -10.97 -5.77
N ARG A 240 22.92 -12.22 -5.52
CA ARG A 240 21.71 -12.86 -6.07
C ARG A 240 20.42 -12.24 -5.51
N THR A 241 19.43 -11.95 -6.37
CA THR A 241 18.19 -11.24 -5.97
C THR A 241 16.87 -12.02 -6.07
N ASP A 242 16.78 -13.11 -6.82
CA ASP A 242 15.50 -13.83 -7.03
C ASP A 242 14.91 -14.41 -5.73
N ASN A 243 15.76 -14.83 -4.80
CA ASN A 243 15.33 -15.41 -3.52
C ASN A 243 15.19 -14.39 -2.38
N VAL A 244 15.14 -13.09 -2.69
CA VAL A 244 14.89 -12.02 -1.69
C VAL A 244 13.67 -11.16 -2.01
N VAL A 245 12.82 -11.57 -2.97
CA VAL A 245 11.56 -10.87 -3.31
C VAL A 245 10.69 -10.65 -2.07
N ASP A 246 10.54 -11.68 -1.22
CA ASP A 246 9.78 -11.58 0.03
C ASP A 246 10.38 -10.55 0.99
N TRP A 247 11.71 -10.56 1.16
CA TRP A 247 12.39 -9.59 2.01
C TRP A 247 12.26 -8.17 1.47
N VAL A 248 12.42 -7.96 0.16
CA VAL A 248 12.25 -6.66 -0.49
C VAL A 248 10.81 -6.14 -0.32
N THR A 249 9.83 -7.02 -0.50
CA THR A 249 8.40 -6.74 -0.29
C THR A 249 8.13 -6.36 1.17
N GLN A 250 8.70 -7.12 2.10
CA GLN A 250 8.62 -6.86 3.53
C GLN A 250 9.26 -5.51 3.88
N VAL A 251 10.43 -5.16 3.34
CA VAL A 251 11.09 -3.88 3.68
C VAL A 251 10.26 -2.68 3.22
N ARG A 252 9.66 -2.74 2.03
CA ARG A 252 8.91 -1.59 1.46
C ARG A 252 7.63 -1.27 2.23
N GLY A 253 6.96 -2.28 2.79
CA GLY A 253 5.70 -2.09 3.52
C GLY A 253 4.53 -1.82 2.60
N LEU A 254 4.08 -2.88 1.91
CA LEU A 254 2.95 -2.77 0.99
C LEU A 254 1.62 -2.73 1.75
N PRO A 255 0.71 -1.80 1.43
CA PRO A 255 -0.62 -1.77 2.02
C PRO A 255 -1.38 -3.06 1.70
N GLY A 256 -1.87 -3.70 2.76
CA GLY A 256 -2.66 -4.92 2.77
C GLY A 256 -4.14 -4.58 2.95
N GLU A 257 -4.76 -5.07 4.02
CA GLU A 257 -6.16 -4.73 4.32
C GLU A 257 -6.30 -3.29 4.85
N ALA A 258 -7.45 -2.69 4.57
CA ALA A 258 -7.79 -1.35 4.98
C ALA A 258 -9.01 -1.34 5.91
N GLN A 259 -9.08 -0.37 6.80
CA GLN A 259 -10.33 0.12 7.41
C GLN A 259 -10.55 1.55 6.95
N VAL A 260 -11.81 1.96 6.83
CA VAL A 260 -12.16 3.31 6.38
C VAL A 260 -13.09 3.97 7.38
N ALA A 261 -12.95 5.27 7.49
CA ALA A 261 -13.88 6.14 8.17
C ALA A 261 -14.00 7.45 7.37
N SER A 262 -15.06 8.20 7.63
CA SER A 262 -15.31 9.51 7.04
C SER A 262 -15.47 10.54 8.14
N GLY A 263 -15.23 11.79 7.78
CA GLY A 263 -15.35 12.95 8.68
C GLY A 263 -14.67 14.17 8.09
N ASP A 264 -15.02 15.38 8.50
CA ASP A 264 -14.37 16.63 8.10
C ASP A 264 -13.00 16.77 8.79
N PHE A 265 -12.01 16.04 8.26
CA PHE A 265 -10.68 16.01 8.86
C PHE A 265 -9.92 17.32 8.64
N ASN A 266 -10.32 18.17 7.69
CA ASN A 266 -9.60 19.40 7.38
C ASN A 266 -10.28 20.68 7.91
N GLY A 267 -11.53 20.58 8.36
CA GLY A 267 -12.36 21.67 8.90
C GLY A 267 -12.92 22.60 7.83
N ASP A 268 -13.13 22.11 6.60
CA ASP A 268 -13.62 22.90 5.47
C ASP A 268 -15.14 22.80 5.25
N GLY A 269 -15.83 22.07 6.13
CA GLY A 269 -17.27 21.82 6.10
C GLY A 269 -17.69 20.79 5.07
N ARG A 270 -16.76 20.01 4.51
CA ARG A 270 -17.04 18.80 3.74
C ARG A 270 -16.43 17.62 4.46
N GLU A 271 -17.15 16.52 4.49
CA GLU A 271 -16.57 15.28 4.95
C GLU A 271 -15.48 14.82 3.97
N ASP A 272 -14.49 14.17 4.55
CA ASP A 272 -13.37 13.54 3.87
C ASP A 272 -13.43 12.03 4.11
N ILE A 273 -12.47 11.29 3.53
CA ILE A 273 -12.34 9.85 3.76
C ILE A 273 -10.92 9.54 4.23
N ALA A 274 -10.81 8.76 5.30
CA ALA A 274 -9.54 8.25 5.81
C ALA A 274 -9.48 6.73 5.65
N ALA A 275 -8.34 6.23 5.14
CA ALA A 275 -8.07 4.81 4.96
C ALA A 275 -6.85 4.39 5.78
N PHE A 276 -7.08 3.51 6.76
CA PHE A 276 -6.08 2.95 7.65
C PHE A 276 -5.62 1.57 7.13
N TYR A 277 -4.42 1.53 6.57
CA TYR A 277 -3.82 0.35 5.95
C TYR A 277 -2.86 -0.39 6.88
N ASP A 278 -2.93 -1.72 6.84
CA ASP A 278 -1.91 -2.60 7.39
C ASP A 278 -0.80 -2.85 6.37
N ASN A 279 0.43 -2.46 6.69
CA ASN A 279 1.59 -2.59 5.80
C ASN A 279 2.42 -3.85 6.09
N GLY A 280 1.85 -4.79 6.85
CA GLY A 280 2.49 -6.03 7.27
C GLY A 280 3.64 -5.82 8.27
N PRO A 281 4.22 -6.93 8.75
CA PRO A 281 5.33 -6.88 9.70
C PRO A 281 6.62 -6.39 9.02
N SER A 282 7.36 -5.53 9.72
CA SER A 282 8.76 -5.22 9.42
C SER A 282 9.64 -6.47 9.54
N THR A 283 10.90 -6.37 9.08
CA THR A 283 11.91 -7.42 9.25
C THR A 283 12.19 -7.77 10.72
N ALA A 284 11.94 -6.84 11.65
CA ALA A 284 12.03 -7.05 13.09
C ALA A 284 10.76 -7.67 13.71
N GLY A 285 9.73 -7.97 12.90
CA GLY A 285 8.45 -8.49 13.36
C GLY A 285 7.47 -7.44 13.89
N SER A 286 7.86 -6.16 13.94
CA SER A 286 6.97 -5.06 14.35
C SER A 286 5.95 -4.76 13.26
N ASN A 287 4.67 -4.65 13.62
CA ASN A 287 3.58 -4.36 12.69
C ASN A 287 3.63 -2.91 12.20
N ARG A 288 3.41 -2.69 10.90
CA ARG A 288 3.41 -1.34 10.32
C ARG A 288 2.01 -1.00 9.83
N SER A 289 1.64 0.26 9.98
CA SER A 289 0.39 0.78 9.44
C SER A 289 0.60 2.18 8.88
N SER A 290 -0.27 2.58 7.97
CA SER A 290 -0.32 3.93 7.43
C SER A 290 -1.75 4.41 7.31
N LEU A 291 -1.93 5.70 7.48
CA LEU A 291 -3.18 6.39 7.29
C LEU A 291 -3.07 7.31 6.07
N PHE A 292 -4.03 7.18 5.18
CA PHE A 292 -4.18 8.05 4.02
C PHE A 292 -5.49 8.82 4.12
N ALA A 293 -5.45 10.12 3.83
CA ALA A 293 -6.63 10.96 3.73
C ALA A 293 -6.91 11.28 2.26
N PHE A 294 -8.17 11.13 1.87
CA PHE A 294 -8.74 11.58 0.61
C PHE A 294 -9.58 12.81 0.94
N TYR A 295 -9.02 13.98 0.68
CA TYR A 295 -9.69 15.25 0.96
C TYR A 295 -10.70 15.57 -0.14
N SER A 296 -11.95 15.87 0.24
CA SER A 296 -12.97 16.27 -0.71
C SER A 296 -12.69 17.68 -1.26
N ASN A 297 -12.97 17.88 -2.54
CA ASN A 297 -12.95 19.19 -3.18
C ASN A 297 -14.34 19.68 -3.60
N GLY A 298 -15.40 19.01 -3.13
CA GLY A 298 -16.80 19.33 -3.42
C GLY A 298 -17.32 18.76 -4.74
N THR A 299 -16.45 18.33 -5.65
CA THR A 299 -16.83 17.68 -6.92
C THR A 299 -16.26 16.27 -7.07
N GLY A 300 -15.43 15.86 -6.11
CA GLY A 300 -14.68 14.61 -6.06
C GLY A 300 -13.64 14.69 -4.95
N PHE A 301 -12.55 13.95 -5.08
CA PHE A 301 -11.49 13.88 -4.07
C PHE A 301 -10.13 14.21 -4.67
N ALA A 302 -9.25 14.84 -3.89
CA ALA A 302 -7.84 15.00 -4.22
C ALA A 302 -7.10 13.65 -4.21
N GLU A 303 -5.88 13.63 -4.75
CA GLU A 303 -5.01 12.46 -4.62
C GLU A 303 -4.77 12.12 -3.13
N PRO A 304 -4.76 10.82 -2.76
CA PRO A 304 -4.62 10.41 -1.37
C PRO A 304 -3.28 10.85 -0.81
N LYS A 305 -3.33 11.52 0.34
CA LYS A 305 -2.14 11.96 1.07
C LYS A 305 -1.85 10.99 2.20
N LYS A 306 -0.61 10.47 2.27
CA LYS A 306 -0.14 9.77 3.47
C LYS A 306 -0.01 10.79 4.61
N VAL A 307 -0.96 10.75 5.53
CA VAL A 307 -1.07 11.72 6.63
C VAL A 307 -0.44 11.20 7.91
N TRP A 308 -0.24 9.89 8.01
CA TRP A 308 0.48 9.28 9.12
C TRP A 308 1.00 7.88 8.74
N SER A 309 2.08 7.44 9.38
CA SER A 309 2.56 6.05 9.31
C SER A 309 3.40 5.72 10.53
N THR A 310 3.38 4.46 10.98
CA THR A 310 4.25 3.98 12.07
C THR A 310 5.59 3.45 11.56
N PRO A 311 6.61 3.41 12.43
CA PRO A 311 7.66 2.40 12.40
C PRO A 311 7.28 1.09 13.15
N GLY A 312 6.18 1.09 13.92
CA GLY A 312 5.65 -0.07 14.67
C GLY A 312 4.34 0.26 15.41
N GLY A 313 3.35 -0.63 15.48
CA GLY A 313 2.30 -0.52 16.52
C GLY A 313 0.97 -1.24 16.28
N PHE A 314 0.26 -0.88 15.22
CA PHE A 314 -1.10 -1.35 14.95
C PHE A 314 -1.11 -2.47 13.91
N THR A 315 -2.12 -3.34 13.95
CA THR A 315 -2.50 -4.24 12.85
C THR A 315 -3.97 -4.06 12.54
N TRP A 316 -4.33 -4.30 11.28
CA TRP A 316 -5.73 -4.26 10.87
C TRP A 316 -6.59 -5.24 11.67
N SER A 317 -6.08 -6.46 11.89
CA SER A 317 -6.80 -7.55 12.57
C SER A 317 -7.06 -7.31 14.06
N LYS A 318 -6.46 -6.27 14.64
CA LYS A 318 -6.58 -5.89 16.05
C LYS A 318 -7.17 -4.51 16.25
N SER A 319 -7.53 -3.83 15.17
CA SER A 319 -8.03 -2.45 15.18
C SER A 319 -9.52 -2.44 14.86
N GLN A 320 -10.26 -1.57 15.52
CA GLN A 320 -11.58 -1.13 15.06
C GLN A 320 -11.56 0.40 15.01
N LEU A 321 -11.73 0.95 13.80
CA LEU A 321 -11.66 2.37 13.49
C LEU A 321 -13.03 3.05 13.58
N THR A 322 -13.07 4.28 14.09
CA THR A 322 -14.23 5.19 14.04
C THR A 322 -13.73 6.65 13.97
N ALA A 323 -14.60 7.59 13.58
CA ALA A 323 -14.26 9.00 13.39
C ALA A 323 -15.30 9.94 14.02
N GLY A 324 -14.88 11.14 14.41
CA GLY A 324 -15.76 12.18 14.96
C GLY A 324 -14.97 13.30 15.63
N ASP A 325 -15.59 14.45 15.87
CA ASP A 325 -14.97 15.61 16.53
C ASP A 325 -14.84 15.38 18.03
N PHE A 326 -13.87 14.53 18.41
CA PHE A 326 -13.61 14.20 19.80
C PHE A 326 -13.01 15.40 20.56
N THR A 327 -12.37 16.35 19.87
CA THR A 327 -11.76 17.51 20.54
C THR A 327 -12.73 18.69 20.72
N GLY A 328 -13.79 18.76 19.92
CA GLY A 328 -14.73 19.88 19.86
C GLY A 328 -14.14 21.07 19.13
N ASP A 329 -13.19 20.84 18.21
CA ASP A 329 -12.45 21.88 17.51
C ASP A 329 -12.98 22.15 16.08
N GLY A 330 -14.06 21.48 15.70
CA GLY A 330 -14.71 21.54 14.41
C GLY A 330 -14.00 20.73 13.32
N LYS A 331 -13.06 19.85 13.69
CA LYS A 331 -12.47 18.86 12.79
C LYS A 331 -12.67 17.48 13.36
N ASP A 332 -13.04 16.55 12.49
CA ASP A 332 -13.14 15.17 12.91
C ASP A 332 -11.75 14.59 13.19
N ASP A 333 -11.70 13.76 14.21
CA ASP A 333 -10.56 12.99 14.64
C ASP A 333 -10.77 11.51 14.28
N LEU A 334 -9.76 10.67 14.52
CA LEU A 334 -9.90 9.21 14.43
C LEU A 334 -9.65 8.55 15.78
N ALA A 335 -10.42 7.50 16.06
CA ALA A 335 -10.21 6.65 17.22
C ALA A 335 -10.07 5.18 16.79
N VAL A 336 -9.14 4.47 17.44
CA VAL A 336 -8.89 3.05 17.24
C VAL A 336 -9.04 2.31 18.56
N LEU A 337 -10.05 1.45 18.65
CA LEU A 337 -10.16 0.45 19.71
C LEU A 337 -9.24 -0.73 19.34
N TYR A 338 -8.23 -0.99 20.16
CA TYR A 338 -7.11 -1.87 19.84
C TYR A 338 -6.95 -3.03 20.82
N ASP A 339 -6.81 -4.25 20.29
CA ASP A 339 -6.38 -5.43 21.04
C ASP A 339 -4.89 -5.30 21.42
N SER A 340 -4.65 -4.93 22.68
CA SER A 340 -3.31 -4.75 23.25
C SER A 340 -2.76 -6.04 23.87
N GLY A 341 -3.39 -7.19 23.65
CA GLY A 341 -2.96 -8.49 24.14
C GLY A 341 -3.58 -8.85 25.49
N THR A 342 -2.80 -9.43 26.39
CA THR A 342 -3.26 -9.97 27.67
C THR A 342 -2.34 -9.56 28.81
N SER A 343 -2.92 -9.44 30.00
CA SER A 343 -2.24 -9.24 31.28
C SER A 343 -2.70 -10.29 32.29
N ASP A 344 -2.15 -10.26 33.51
CA ASP A 344 -2.57 -11.15 34.60
C ASP A 344 -4.06 -11.02 34.96
N THR A 345 -4.69 -9.87 34.66
CA THR A 345 -6.11 -9.60 34.88
C THR A 345 -6.99 -9.86 33.66
N GLY A 346 -6.43 -10.42 32.58
CA GLY A 346 -7.15 -10.81 31.36
C GLY A 346 -6.80 -9.99 30.13
N ALA A 347 -7.70 -10.00 29.14
CA ALA A 347 -7.51 -9.27 27.88
C ALA A 347 -7.37 -7.75 28.12
N VAL A 348 -6.45 -7.14 27.36
CA VAL A 348 -6.16 -5.71 27.42
C VAL A 348 -6.62 -5.05 26.13
N THR A 349 -7.63 -4.19 26.25
CA THR A 349 -8.11 -3.33 25.18
C THR A 349 -7.68 -1.90 25.46
N SER A 350 -7.20 -1.18 24.45
CA SER A 350 -6.84 0.24 24.57
C SER A 350 -7.57 1.05 23.52
N LEU A 351 -7.88 2.31 23.84
CA LEU A 351 -8.38 3.30 22.90
C LEU A 351 -7.24 4.26 22.56
N TYR A 352 -7.00 4.45 21.27
CA TYR A 352 -6.03 5.41 20.75
C TYR A 352 -6.76 6.48 19.94
N THR A 353 -6.40 7.73 20.14
CA THR A 353 -6.95 8.87 19.40
C THR A 353 -5.87 9.50 18.54
N PHE A 354 -6.20 9.75 17.29
CA PHE A 354 -5.40 10.48 16.32
C PHE A 354 -6.09 11.83 16.12
N THR A 355 -5.56 12.86 16.76
CA THR A 355 -6.14 14.20 16.65
C THR A 355 -5.79 14.80 15.29
N SER A 356 -6.79 15.30 14.58
CA SER A 356 -6.59 16.00 13.32
C SER A 356 -5.84 17.32 13.54
N THR A 357 -5.04 17.70 12.56
CA THR A 357 -4.32 18.98 12.50
C THR A 357 -4.79 19.84 11.34
N GLY A 358 -5.84 19.42 10.64
CA GLY A 358 -6.34 20.04 9.41
C GLY A 358 -5.55 19.68 8.14
N THR A 359 -4.30 19.24 8.27
CA THR A 359 -3.46 18.84 7.11
C THR A 359 -2.88 17.42 7.25
N GLY A 360 -3.25 16.73 8.32
CA GLY A 360 -2.83 15.39 8.69
C GLY A 360 -3.22 15.09 10.13
N PHE A 361 -2.63 14.07 10.74
CA PHE A 361 -2.96 13.65 12.11
C PHE A 361 -1.74 13.67 13.02
N SER A 362 -1.96 14.03 14.28
CA SER A 362 -0.95 13.89 15.34
C SER A 362 -0.64 12.42 15.61
N SER A 363 0.54 12.15 16.19
CA SER A 363 0.88 10.81 16.66
C SER A 363 -0.20 10.27 17.61
N PRO A 364 -0.63 9.01 17.47
CA PRO A 364 -1.74 8.47 18.24
C PRO A 364 -1.45 8.49 19.73
N LYS A 365 -2.34 9.11 20.49
CA LYS A 365 -2.32 9.13 21.94
C LYS A 365 -3.16 7.97 22.45
N LYS A 366 -2.57 7.11 23.29
CA LYS A 366 -3.33 6.15 24.09
C LYS A 366 -4.15 6.92 25.11
N THR A 367 -5.45 7.07 24.86
CA THR A 367 -6.37 7.85 25.69
C THR A 367 -6.99 7.01 26.79
N TRP A 368 -7.09 5.69 26.59
CA TRP A 368 -7.58 4.76 27.61
C TRP A 368 -7.01 3.35 27.45
N THR A 369 -6.92 2.60 28.55
CA THR A 369 -6.63 1.16 28.57
C THR A 369 -7.45 0.49 29.66
N THR A 370 -8.00 -0.69 29.37
CA THR A 370 -8.77 -1.47 30.34
C THR A 370 -7.90 -1.91 31.53
N PRO A 371 -8.43 -1.88 32.77
CA PRO A 371 -7.79 -2.53 33.91
C PRO A 371 -7.91 -4.08 33.87
N GLY A 372 -8.67 -4.62 32.91
CA GLY A 372 -8.96 -6.04 32.73
C GLY A 372 -10.44 -6.30 32.44
N GLY A 373 -10.77 -7.43 31.80
CA GLY A 373 -12.16 -7.88 31.61
C GLY A 373 -12.96 -7.23 30.47
N PHE A 374 -12.45 -6.17 29.85
CA PHE A 374 -13.03 -5.57 28.63
C PHE A 374 -12.30 -6.10 27.38
N THR A 375 -13.00 -6.87 26.55
CA THR A 375 -12.37 -7.62 25.45
C THR A 375 -12.68 -7.03 24.08
N TRP A 376 -11.63 -6.67 23.34
CA TRP A 376 -11.72 -6.17 21.97
C TRP A 376 -12.53 -7.08 21.03
N SER A 377 -12.31 -8.40 21.06
CA SER A 377 -13.02 -9.34 20.18
C SER A 377 -14.53 -9.47 20.44
N LYS A 378 -15.00 -8.89 21.54
CA LYS A 378 -16.41 -8.81 21.96
C LYS A 378 -17.03 -7.44 21.69
N SER A 379 -16.31 -6.55 21.01
CA SER A 379 -16.66 -5.15 20.83
C SER A 379 -17.07 -4.87 19.39
N LYS A 380 -18.02 -3.95 19.20
CA LYS A 380 -18.31 -3.26 17.94
C LYS A 380 -18.37 -1.78 18.25
N VAL A 381 -17.51 -0.99 17.61
CA VAL A 381 -17.34 0.44 17.88
C VAL A 381 -18.16 1.31 16.93
N THR A 382 -18.62 2.46 17.42
CA THR A 382 -19.21 3.56 16.65
C THR A 382 -19.01 4.87 17.43
N SER A 383 -19.19 6.03 16.79
CA SER A 383 -19.03 7.36 17.40
C SER A 383 -20.16 8.30 17.04
N GLY A 384 -20.33 9.34 17.84
CA GLY A 384 -21.35 10.38 17.71
C GLY A 384 -21.53 11.15 19.01
N ASP A 385 -22.15 12.33 18.99
CA ASP A 385 -22.44 13.15 20.16
C ASP A 385 -23.65 12.59 20.92
N TYR A 386 -23.41 11.51 21.67
CA TYR A 386 -24.48 10.86 22.45
C TYR A 386 -24.96 11.70 23.63
N ASN A 387 -24.17 12.68 24.09
CA ASN A 387 -24.46 13.43 25.30
C ASN A 387 -24.97 14.86 25.04
N GLY A 388 -24.86 15.35 23.80
CA GLY A 388 -25.35 16.63 23.32
C GLY A 388 -24.47 17.81 23.72
N ASP A 389 -23.17 17.57 23.98
CA ASP A 389 -22.23 18.62 24.41
C ASP A 389 -21.39 19.21 23.26
N GLY A 390 -21.68 18.80 22.02
CA GLY A 390 -21.02 19.23 20.79
C GLY A 390 -19.65 18.59 20.57
N LYS A 391 -19.30 17.53 21.32
CA LYS A 391 -18.16 16.65 21.02
C LYS A 391 -18.68 15.25 20.76
N ASP A 392 -18.06 14.60 19.79
CA ASP A 392 -18.36 13.20 19.57
C ASP A 392 -17.82 12.33 20.72
N ASP A 393 -18.56 11.29 21.03
CA ASP A 393 -18.23 10.26 21.99
C ASP A 393 -17.93 8.94 21.26
N VAL A 394 -17.39 7.94 21.98
CA VAL A 394 -17.22 6.59 21.45
C VAL A 394 -18.16 5.63 22.18
N ALA A 395 -18.91 4.82 21.43
CA ALA A 395 -19.75 3.76 21.98
C ALA A 395 -19.26 2.37 21.54
N VAL A 396 -19.42 1.40 22.43
CA VAL A 396 -19.11 -0.01 22.17
C VAL A 396 -20.32 -0.88 22.47
N PHE A 397 -20.84 -1.53 21.43
CA PHE A 397 -21.80 -2.61 21.56
C PHE A 397 -21.05 -3.92 21.87
N TYR A 398 -21.32 -4.47 23.05
CA TYR A 398 -20.46 -5.46 23.71
C TYR A 398 -21.18 -6.78 23.99
N ASP A 399 -20.51 -7.90 23.76
CA ASP A 399 -20.92 -9.23 24.23
C ASP A 399 -20.60 -9.43 25.72
N SER A 400 -21.59 -9.23 26.57
CA SER A 400 -21.51 -9.42 28.02
C SER A 400 -21.68 -10.88 28.46
N GLY A 401 -21.76 -11.84 27.53
CA GLY A 401 -21.87 -13.27 27.80
C GLY A 401 -23.31 -13.77 27.84
N THR A 402 -23.66 -14.55 28.86
CA THR A 402 -24.96 -15.22 28.96
C THR A 402 -25.55 -15.11 30.36
N SER A 403 -26.87 -14.97 30.44
CA SER A 403 -27.72 -15.09 31.62
C SER A 403 -28.64 -16.32 31.50
N GLU A 404 -29.45 -16.58 32.53
CA GLU A 404 -30.51 -17.61 32.50
C GLU A 404 -31.52 -17.39 31.35
N THR A 405 -31.69 -16.14 30.93
CA THR A 405 -32.64 -15.72 29.90
C THR A 405 -32.02 -15.62 28.50
N GLY A 406 -30.74 -15.98 28.34
CA GLY A 406 -30.05 -16.04 27.04
C GLY A 406 -28.79 -15.18 26.96
N GLN A 407 -28.41 -14.78 25.75
CA GLN A 407 -27.24 -13.92 25.54
C GLN A 407 -27.48 -12.50 26.07
N VAL A 408 -26.44 -11.92 26.68
CA VAL A 408 -26.46 -10.57 27.23
C VAL A 408 -25.55 -9.69 26.38
N SER A 409 -26.15 -8.68 25.75
CA SER A 409 -25.44 -7.59 25.09
C SER A 409 -25.55 -6.31 25.91
N SER A 410 -24.52 -5.47 25.89
CA SER A 410 -24.49 -4.18 26.58
C SER A 410 -23.97 -3.08 25.68
N LEU A 411 -24.30 -1.82 25.99
CA LEU A 411 -23.64 -0.64 25.43
C LEU A 411 -22.75 -0.03 26.51
N TYR A 412 -21.55 0.35 26.10
CA TYR A 412 -20.63 1.16 26.90
C TYR A 412 -20.33 2.45 26.15
N THR A 413 -20.35 3.58 26.85
CA THR A 413 -20.01 4.89 26.27
C THR A 413 -18.77 5.45 26.94
N PHE A 414 -17.85 5.94 26.12
CA PHE A 414 -16.67 6.70 26.46
C PHE A 414 -16.96 8.15 26.11
N ASN A 415 -17.34 8.96 27.12
CA ASN A 415 -17.60 10.36 26.88
C ASN A 415 -16.28 11.09 26.60
N SER A 416 -16.25 11.91 25.56
CA SER A 416 -15.12 12.78 25.30
C SER A 416 -15.06 13.92 26.32
N ASN A 417 -13.84 14.30 26.69
CA ASN A 417 -13.58 15.51 27.48
C ASN A 417 -12.74 16.54 26.71
N GLY A 418 -12.63 16.39 25.38
CA GLY A 418 -11.87 17.28 24.49
C GLY A 418 -10.37 17.03 24.45
N THR A 419 -9.82 16.22 25.35
CA THR A 419 -8.37 15.87 25.35
C THR A 419 -8.10 14.36 25.40
N GLY A 420 -9.18 13.57 25.48
CA GLY A 420 -9.22 12.13 25.63
C GLY A 420 -10.64 11.71 26.02
N PHE A 421 -10.76 10.55 26.66
CA PHE A 421 -12.05 9.98 27.04
C PHE A 421 -12.10 9.64 28.52
N ASP A 422 -13.28 9.78 29.10
CA ASP A 422 -13.60 9.24 30.41
C ASP A 422 -13.58 7.70 30.41
N ASN A 423 -13.51 7.10 31.60
CA ASN A 423 -13.69 5.66 31.72
C ASN A 423 -15.08 5.24 31.20
N PRO A 424 -15.17 4.09 30.49
CA PRO A 424 -16.40 3.68 29.86
C PRO A 424 -17.47 3.36 30.90
N ARG A 425 -18.67 3.87 30.67
CA ARG A 425 -19.84 3.64 31.50
C ARG A 425 -20.76 2.68 30.78
N LYS A 426 -21.30 1.68 31.49
CA LYS A 426 -22.34 0.82 30.94
C LYS A 426 -23.63 1.62 30.84
N THR A 427 -24.00 2.01 29.64
CA THR A 427 -25.15 2.90 29.36
C THR A 427 -26.40 2.13 28.98
N TRP A 428 -26.31 0.85 28.64
CA TRP A 428 -27.45 -0.05 28.47
C TRP A 428 -27.06 -1.52 28.64
N THR A 429 -28.01 -2.39 29.00
CA THR A 429 -27.84 -3.84 28.95
C THR A 429 -29.16 -4.56 28.66
N THR A 430 -29.12 -5.60 27.83
CA THR A 430 -30.30 -6.43 27.57
C THR A 430 -30.65 -7.30 28.78
N THR A 431 -31.92 -7.67 28.88
CA THR A 431 -32.43 -8.72 29.77
C THR A 431 -32.55 -10.10 29.08
N GLY A 432 -32.15 -10.21 27.80
CA GLY A 432 -32.17 -11.43 26.98
C GLY A 432 -32.79 -11.20 25.58
N GLY A 433 -32.41 -12.01 24.59
CA GLY A 433 -33.04 -12.03 23.25
C GLY A 433 -32.45 -11.08 22.20
N PHE A 434 -31.48 -10.24 22.56
CA PHE A 434 -30.75 -9.35 21.64
C PHE A 434 -29.28 -9.76 21.55
N THR A 435 -28.90 -10.42 20.46
CA THR A 435 -27.60 -11.08 20.30
C THR A 435 -26.56 -10.17 19.65
N TRP A 436 -25.44 -9.95 20.35
CA TRP A 436 -24.33 -9.14 19.83
C TRP A 436 -23.83 -9.59 18.46
N SER A 437 -23.61 -10.90 18.26
CA SER A 437 -23.05 -11.44 17.00
C SER A 437 -24.00 -11.30 15.80
N ALA A 438 -25.28 -11.05 16.04
CA ALA A 438 -26.30 -10.86 15.02
C ALA A 438 -26.50 -9.39 14.59
N GLY A 439 -25.82 -8.43 15.23
CA GLY A 439 -25.96 -7.00 14.93
C GLY A 439 -24.82 -6.42 14.08
N GLN A 440 -25.10 -5.43 13.23
CA GLN A 440 -24.13 -4.45 12.75
C GLN A 440 -24.53 -3.09 13.34
N VAL A 441 -23.56 -2.25 13.73
CA VAL A 441 -23.81 -0.98 14.44
C VAL A 441 -23.49 0.21 13.55
N THR A 442 -24.23 1.31 13.73
CA THR A 442 -23.94 2.63 13.18
C THR A 442 -24.60 3.69 14.08
N SER A 443 -24.22 4.95 13.95
CA SER A 443 -24.76 6.05 14.75
C SER A 443 -25.24 7.21 13.89
N GLY A 444 -26.13 8.02 14.44
CA GLY A 444 -26.61 9.26 13.81
C GLY A 444 -27.83 9.81 14.54
N ASP A 445 -28.18 11.07 14.30
CA ASP A 445 -29.35 11.73 14.88
C ASP A 445 -30.61 11.33 14.10
N PHE A 446 -31.12 10.13 14.40
CA PHE A 446 -32.26 9.56 13.67
C PHE A 446 -33.58 10.26 14.02
N ASP A 447 -33.70 10.95 15.16
CA ASP A 447 -34.93 11.58 15.62
C ASP A 447 -34.92 13.13 15.61
N LYS A 448 -33.77 13.72 15.29
CA LYS A 448 -33.51 15.15 15.18
C LYS A 448 -33.59 15.87 16.53
N ASP A 449 -33.16 15.22 17.61
CA ASP A 449 -33.15 15.81 18.94
C ASP A 449 -31.81 16.51 19.29
N GLY A 450 -30.84 16.47 18.37
CA GLY A 450 -29.51 17.05 18.51
C GLY A 450 -28.52 16.17 19.29
N LYS A 451 -28.88 14.91 19.57
CA LYS A 451 -27.96 13.88 20.05
C LYS A 451 -27.93 12.74 19.06
N ASP A 452 -26.77 12.12 18.93
CA ASP A 452 -26.68 10.91 18.14
C ASP A 452 -27.34 9.74 18.87
N ASP A 453 -27.97 8.89 18.08
CA ASP A 453 -28.56 7.63 18.46
C ASP A 453 -27.69 6.47 17.95
N ILE A 454 -27.99 5.24 18.39
CA ILE A 454 -27.37 4.03 17.83
C ILE A 454 -28.41 3.18 17.11
N ALA A 455 -28.12 2.79 15.88
CA ALA A 455 -28.90 1.81 15.13
C ALA A 455 -28.15 0.47 15.05
N VAL A 456 -28.88 -0.61 15.29
CA VAL A 456 -28.41 -1.98 15.13
C VAL A 456 -29.19 -2.68 14.03
N TYR A 457 -28.52 -2.96 12.92
CA TYR A 457 -29.04 -3.80 11.86
C TYR A 457 -28.84 -5.27 12.21
N TYR A 458 -29.95 -5.99 12.41
CA TYR A 458 -30.00 -7.25 13.12
C TYR A 458 -30.43 -8.42 12.23
N ASN A 459 -29.75 -9.56 12.37
CA ASN A 459 -30.11 -10.82 11.74
C ASN A 459 -31.27 -11.51 12.49
N GLY A 460 -32.48 -11.37 11.95
CA GLY A 460 -33.69 -12.02 12.46
C GLY A 460 -33.85 -13.50 12.06
N GLY A 461 -32.85 -14.09 11.40
CA GLY A 461 -32.88 -15.48 10.96
C GLY A 461 -33.69 -15.67 9.69
N LYS A 462 -34.55 -16.71 9.67
CA LYS A 462 -35.45 -16.99 8.56
C LYS A 462 -36.89 -17.09 9.03
N SER A 463 -37.81 -16.61 8.21
CA SER A 463 -39.25 -16.85 8.37
C SER A 463 -39.59 -18.33 8.11
N ALA A 464 -40.83 -18.72 8.44
CA ALA A 464 -41.33 -20.08 8.20
C ALA A 464 -41.32 -20.47 6.72
N ASP A 465 -41.48 -19.51 5.80
CA ASP A 465 -41.37 -19.71 4.34
C ASP A 465 -39.92 -19.60 3.82
N GLY A 466 -38.92 -19.58 4.72
CA GLY A 466 -37.50 -19.66 4.39
C GLY A 466 -36.84 -18.36 3.93
N LYS A 467 -37.56 -17.23 3.94
CA LYS A 467 -37.01 -15.90 3.59
C LYS A 467 -36.12 -15.39 4.72
N PHE A 468 -35.01 -14.76 4.37
CA PHE A 468 -34.16 -14.10 5.36
C PHE A 468 -34.91 -12.90 5.98
N ILE A 469 -34.83 -12.78 7.31
CA ILE A 469 -35.39 -11.65 8.05
C ILE A 469 -34.24 -10.78 8.52
N SER A 470 -34.30 -9.50 8.18
CA SER A 470 -33.44 -8.47 8.77
C SER A 470 -34.31 -7.42 9.48
N SER A 471 -33.79 -6.81 10.53
CA SER A 471 -34.50 -5.81 11.32
C SER A 471 -33.58 -4.65 11.69
N LEU A 472 -34.12 -3.45 11.86
CA LEU A 472 -33.41 -2.34 12.50
C LEU A 472 -33.94 -2.16 13.92
N TYR A 473 -33.02 -1.92 14.84
CA TYR A 473 -33.32 -1.55 16.20
C TYR A 473 -32.61 -0.24 16.52
N THR A 474 -33.35 0.75 17.01
CA THR A 474 -32.80 2.06 17.38
C THR A 474 -32.77 2.20 18.89
N PHE A 475 -31.63 2.64 19.40
CA PHE A 475 -31.36 2.99 20.78
C PHE A 475 -31.28 4.50 20.85
N SER A 476 -32.37 5.14 21.30
CA SER A 476 -32.36 6.60 21.42
C SER A 476 -31.51 7.03 22.62
N SER A 477 -30.66 8.03 22.44
CA SER A 477 -29.89 8.61 23.53
C SER A 477 -30.72 9.62 24.31
N ASN A 478 -30.63 9.58 25.64
CA ASN A 478 -31.22 10.62 26.49
C ASN A 478 -30.16 11.59 27.06
N GLY A 479 -28.93 11.53 26.54
CA GLY A 479 -27.79 12.32 26.98
C GLY A 479 -26.99 11.74 28.15
N THR A 480 -27.51 10.70 28.82
CA THR A 480 -26.81 10.01 29.92
C THR A 480 -26.73 8.50 29.71
N THR A 481 -27.79 7.90 29.18
CA THR A 481 -27.92 6.47 28.87
C THR A 481 -28.66 6.28 27.55
N PHE A 482 -28.71 5.04 27.07
CA PHE A 482 -29.58 4.68 25.95
C PHE A 482 -30.87 4.03 26.43
N ASP A 483 -31.99 4.40 25.81
CA ASP A 483 -33.27 3.75 26.03
C ASP A 483 -33.27 2.30 25.53
N ASN A 484 -34.24 1.51 25.99
CA ASN A 484 -34.42 0.17 25.46
C ASN A 484 -34.70 0.21 23.95
N PRO A 485 -34.07 -0.68 23.16
CA PRO A 485 -34.13 -0.58 21.71
C PRO A 485 -35.55 -0.79 21.20
N ARG A 486 -35.99 0.10 20.33
CA ARG A 486 -37.23 -0.06 19.56
C ARG A 486 -36.91 -0.78 18.26
N LYS A 487 -37.72 -1.78 17.90
CA LYS A 487 -37.63 -2.38 16.56
C LYS A 487 -38.29 -1.42 15.56
N THR A 488 -37.47 -0.64 14.89
CA THR A 488 -37.87 0.47 14.01
C THR A 488 -38.10 0.05 12.56
N TRP A 489 -37.65 -1.15 12.17
CA TRP A 489 -37.98 -1.74 10.88
C TRP A 489 -37.83 -3.26 10.87
N THR A 490 -38.54 -3.95 9.98
CA THR A 490 -38.33 -5.37 9.67
C THR A 490 -38.64 -5.64 8.21
N SER A 491 -37.82 -6.47 7.58
CA SER A 491 -37.97 -6.86 6.18
C SER A 491 -39.30 -7.58 5.92
N SER A 492 -40.03 -7.14 4.90
CA SER A 492 -41.23 -7.81 4.38
C SER A 492 -40.94 -8.90 3.33
N GLY A 493 -39.68 -9.05 2.91
CA GLY A 493 -39.19 -10.03 1.95
C GLY A 493 -37.81 -10.57 2.35
N SER A 494 -37.20 -11.37 1.48
CA SER A 494 -35.90 -12.00 1.75
C SER A 494 -34.73 -11.01 1.63
N PHE A 495 -34.57 -10.13 2.62
CA PHE A 495 -33.46 -9.17 2.71
C PHE A 495 -32.41 -9.72 3.67
N ASN A 496 -31.22 -10.07 3.16
CA ASN A 496 -30.23 -10.84 3.92
C ASN A 496 -29.20 -9.95 4.62
N TRP A 497 -29.16 -10.05 5.94
CA TRP A 497 -28.17 -9.38 6.78
C TRP A 497 -26.73 -9.65 6.36
N ASN A 498 -26.37 -10.91 6.04
CA ASN A 498 -25.00 -11.28 5.63
C ASN A 498 -24.57 -10.68 4.28
N ALA A 499 -25.52 -10.17 3.50
CA ALA A 499 -25.28 -9.54 2.21
C ALA A 499 -25.20 -8.01 2.33
N SER A 500 -25.18 -7.44 3.54
CA SER A 500 -25.35 -6.01 3.78
C SER A 500 -24.08 -5.38 4.40
N LYS A 501 -23.72 -4.19 3.92
CA LYS A 501 -22.79 -3.27 4.58
C LYS A 501 -23.53 -1.95 4.81
N LEU A 502 -23.65 -1.54 6.07
CA LEU A 502 -24.41 -0.35 6.45
C LEU A 502 -23.53 0.88 6.64
N THR A 503 -24.16 2.04 6.54
CA THR A 503 -23.66 3.36 6.94
C THR A 503 -24.88 4.28 7.21
N SER A 504 -24.69 5.41 7.88
CA SER A 504 -25.76 6.34 8.26
C SER A 504 -25.39 7.79 7.95
N GLY A 505 -26.40 8.62 7.73
CA GLY A 505 -26.24 10.04 7.40
C GLY A 505 -27.52 10.57 6.78
N ASP A 506 -27.74 11.89 6.76
CA ASP A 506 -28.93 12.51 6.17
C ASP A 506 -28.95 12.43 4.63
N TYR A 507 -29.24 11.24 4.08
CA TYR A 507 -29.33 11.05 2.64
C TYR A 507 -30.54 11.79 2.05
N SER A 508 -31.59 12.01 2.83
CA SER A 508 -32.83 12.65 2.36
C SER A 508 -32.76 14.18 2.31
N GLY A 509 -31.91 14.79 3.14
CA GLY A 509 -31.79 16.23 3.34
C GLY A 509 -32.88 16.81 4.26
N ASP A 510 -33.50 15.99 5.11
CA ASP A 510 -34.56 16.43 6.03
C ASP A 510 -34.03 16.79 7.43
N GLY A 511 -32.72 16.65 7.63
CA GLY A 511 -31.97 16.88 8.86
C GLY A 511 -32.09 15.77 9.89
N ARG A 512 -32.56 14.58 9.50
CA ARG A 512 -32.40 13.34 10.28
C ARG A 512 -31.43 12.44 9.56
N ASP A 513 -30.65 11.71 10.33
CA ASP A 513 -29.86 10.65 9.72
C ASP A 513 -30.77 9.52 9.23
N ASP A 514 -30.36 8.95 8.11
CA ASP A 514 -30.98 7.82 7.45
C ASP A 514 -30.02 6.61 7.50
N ILE A 515 -30.45 5.45 7.00
CA ILE A 515 -29.57 4.29 6.81
C ILE A 515 -29.37 4.04 5.33
N ALA A 516 -28.13 3.78 4.90
CA ALA A 516 -27.83 3.22 3.59
C ALA A 516 -27.20 1.83 3.71
N VAL A 517 -27.55 0.94 2.79
CA VAL A 517 -27.04 -0.43 2.73
C VAL A 517 -26.52 -0.74 1.33
N LEU A 518 -25.21 -0.98 1.23
CA LEU A 518 -24.62 -1.62 0.05
C LEU A 518 -24.86 -3.13 0.14
N TYR A 519 -25.64 -3.63 -0.81
CA TYR A 519 -26.19 -4.99 -0.80
C TYR A 519 -25.56 -5.87 -1.88
N ASN A 520 -25.17 -7.09 -1.50
CA ASN A 520 -24.64 -8.11 -2.39
C ASN A 520 -25.76 -8.85 -3.13
N ARG A 521 -25.82 -8.71 -4.46
CA ARG A 521 -26.77 -9.43 -5.33
C ARG A 521 -26.22 -10.75 -5.88
N GLY A 522 -25.02 -11.14 -5.44
CA GLY A 522 -24.34 -12.34 -5.89
C GLY A 522 -23.59 -12.12 -7.19
N THR A 523 -23.35 -13.22 -7.91
CA THR A 523 -22.59 -13.25 -9.15
C THR A 523 -23.46 -13.91 -10.22
N THR A 524 -23.52 -13.30 -11.40
CA THR A 524 -24.23 -13.91 -12.55
C THR A 524 -23.51 -15.16 -13.04
N GLU A 525 -24.17 -15.97 -13.87
CA GLU A 525 -23.54 -17.13 -14.53
C GLU A 525 -22.31 -16.74 -15.37
N ALA A 526 -22.28 -15.52 -15.90
CA ALA A 526 -21.15 -14.96 -16.65
C ALA A 526 -20.01 -14.46 -15.74
N GLY A 527 -20.07 -14.66 -14.43
CA GLY A 527 -19.03 -14.24 -13.49
C GLY A 527 -19.07 -12.76 -13.11
N VAL A 528 -20.16 -12.04 -13.42
CA VAL A 528 -20.30 -10.61 -13.11
C VAL A 528 -20.82 -10.45 -11.69
N HIS A 529 -20.05 -9.82 -10.81
CA HIS A 529 -20.49 -9.47 -9.46
C HIS A 529 -21.51 -8.33 -9.51
N GLN A 530 -22.62 -8.49 -8.79
CA GLN A 530 -23.69 -7.51 -8.76
C GLN A 530 -23.87 -6.94 -7.35
N SER A 531 -24.05 -5.63 -7.27
CA SER A 531 -24.34 -4.90 -6.04
C SER A 531 -25.49 -3.91 -6.23
N ALA A 532 -26.16 -3.54 -5.16
CA ALA A 532 -27.18 -2.49 -5.15
C ALA A 532 -27.06 -1.62 -3.90
N LEU A 533 -27.55 -0.40 -3.97
CA LEU A 533 -27.61 0.52 -2.84
C LEU A 533 -29.06 0.75 -2.47
N PHE A 534 -29.38 0.58 -1.19
CA PHE A 534 -30.68 0.86 -0.61
C PHE A 534 -30.57 1.97 0.41
N THR A 535 -31.57 2.85 0.49
CA THR A 535 -31.73 3.82 1.59
C THR A 535 -33.01 3.56 2.37
N PHE A 536 -32.96 3.81 3.67
CA PHE A 536 -34.06 3.71 4.61
C PHE A 536 -34.21 5.08 5.27
N ALA A 537 -35.23 5.82 4.86
CA ALA A 537 -35.47 7.15 5.39
C ALA A 537 -35.96 7.07 6.84
N SER A 538 -35.39 7.84 7.76
CA SER A 538 -35.91 7.97 9.11
C SER A 538 -37.21 8.77 9.13
N THR A 539 -38.18 8.34 9.94
CA THR A 539 -39.39 9.11 10.23
C THR A 539 -39.30 9.86 11.56
N GLY A 540 -38.17 9.73 12.26
CA GLY A 540 -37.94 10.18 13.62
C GLY A 540 -38.40 9.19 14.70
N THR A 541 -39.22 8.20 14.35
CA THR A 541 -39.60 7.12 15.29
C THR A 541 -39.32 5.73 14.74
N ASP A 542 -39.36 5.58 13.42
CA ASP A 542 -39.18 4.33 12.68
C ASP A 542 -38.37 4.58 11.40
N PHE A 543 -38.02 3.52 10.68
CA PHE A 543 -37.46 3.64 9.33
C PHE A 543 -38.48 3.20 8.27
N ALA A 544 -38.56 3.98 7.19
CA ALA A 544 -39.36 3.63 6.03
C ALA A 544 -38.85 2.33 5.37
N ALA A 545 -39.71 1.72 4.54
CA ALA A 545 -39.29 0.55 3.76
C ALA A 545 -38.09 0.90 2.86
N PRO A 546 -37.09 0.02 2.72
CA PRO A 546 -35.90 0.31 1.93
C PRO A 546 -36.24 0.59 0.49
N ARG A 547 -35.70 1.68 -0.02
CA ARG A 547 -35.78 2.03 -1.43
C ARG A 547 -34.48 1.66 -2.10
N GLU A 548 -34.54 0.90 -3.18
CA GLU A 548 -33.42 0.74 -4.09
C GLU A 548 -33.15 2.06 -4.81
N VAL A 549 -31.99 2.65 -4.56
CA VAL A 549 -31.58 3.93 -5.17
C VAL A 549 -30.56 3.73 -6.27
N TRP A 550 -29.87 2.59 -6.31
CA TRP A 550 -28.93 2.23 -7.36
C TRP A 550 -28.71 0.72 -7.49
N ALA A 551 -28.36 0.28 -8.70
CA ALA A 551 -27.89 -1.06 -8.98
C ALA A 551 -26.71 -1.03 -9.97
N SER A 552 -25.76 -1.93 -9.77
CA SER A 552 -24.60 -2.07 -10.65
C SER A 552 -25.01 -2.50 -12.06
N THR A 553 -24.55 -1.76 -13.07
CA THR A 553 -24.72 -2.10 -14.49
C THR A 553 -23.58 -2.96 -15.05
N GLY A 554 -22.57 -3.25 -14.25
CA GLY A 554 -21.41 -4.08 -14.58
C GLY A 554 -20.82 -4.73 -13.33
N SER A 555 -19.59 -5.26 -13.43
CA SER A 555 -18.94 -5.93 -12.30
C SER A 555 -18.61 -4.92 -11.20
N PHE A 556 -19.36 -4.98 -10.10
CA PHE A 556 -19.11 -4.21 -8.88
C PHE A 556 -19.19 -5.14 -7.68
N SER A 557 -18.03 -5.48 -7.12
CA SER A 557 -17.93 -6.46 -6.04
C SER A 557 -18.24 -5.83 -4.68
N TRP A 558 -19.34 -6.30 -4.06
CA TRP A 558 -19.65 -6.00 -2.67
C TRP A 558 -18.49 -6.37 -1.73
N ALA A 559 -17.85 -7.52 -1.96
CA ALA A 559 -16.76 -8.00 -1.10
C ALA A 559 -15.55 -7.06 -1.11
N ALA A 560 -15.26 -6.43 -2.25
CA ALA A 560 -14.16 -5.48 -2.42
C ALA A 560 -14.47 -4.06 -1.92
N SER A 561 -15.72 -3.78 -1.55
CA SER A 561 -16.21 -2.43 -1.24
C SER A 561 -16.24 -2.14 0.26
N GLN A 562 -15.79 -0.97 0.70
CA GLN A 562 -15.99 -0.48 2.07
C GLN A 562 -16.73 0.87 2.01
N PRO A 563 -18.05 0.88 2.28
CA PRO A 563 -18.83 2.11 2.25
C PRO A 563 -18.63 2.96 3.51
N VAL A 564 -18.68 4.27 3.33
CA VAL A 564 -18.72 5.32 4.35
C VAL A 564 -19.70 6.42 3.90
N SER A 565 -20.07 7.33 4.78
CA SER A 565 -21.03 8.40 4.53
C SER A 565 -20.49 9.77 4.90
N GLY A 566 -21.00 10.81 4.25
CA GLY A 566 -20.65 12.19 4.59
C GLY A 566 -21.10 13.12 3.49
N ASP A 567 -21.35 14.39 3.81
CA ASP A 567 -21.66 15.43 2.84
C ASP A 567 -20.38 15.92 2.12
N PHE A 568 -19.85 15.06 1.25
CA PHE A 568 -18.63 15.34 0.51
C PHE A 568 -18.74 16.58 -0.39
N ASN A 569 -19.93 17.07 -0.71
CA ASN A 569 -20.14 18.20 -1.60
C ASN A 569 -20.70 19.46 -0.92
N ASN A 570 -20.97 19.39 0.38
CA ASN A 570 -21.57 20.43 1.22
C ASN A 570 -22.91 20.94 0.65
N ASP A 571 -23.79 20.02 0.23
CA ASP A 571 -25.15 20.33 -0.26
C ASP A 571 -26.26 20.09 0.79
N GLY A 572 -25.85 19.79 2.03
CA GLY A 572 -26.70 19.48 3.17
C GLY A 572 -27.29 18.08 3.13
N LYS A 573 -26.72 17.16 2.34
CA LYS A 573 -27.10 15.75 2.30
C LYS A 573 -25.87 14.88 2.41
N ALA A 574 -25.97 13.80 3.17
CA ALA A 574 -24.96 12.78 3.15
C ALA A 574 -24.91 12.11 1.76
N ASP A 575 -23.70 11.88 1.28
CA ASP A 575 -23.35 11.06 0.13
C ASP A 575 -22.79 9.71 0.60
N VAL A 576 -22.65 8.73 -0.31
CA VAL A 576 -21.97 7.46 0.01
C VAL A 576 -20.61 7.39 -0.70
N GLY A 577 -19.55 7.23 0.07
CA GLY A 577 -18.19 6.99 -0.41
C GLY A 577 -17.87 5.50 -0.37
N VAL A 578 -17.12 4.97 -1.33
CA VAL A 578 -16.70 3.56 -1.34
C VAL A 578 -15.22 3.45 -1.70
N LEU A 579 -14.41 3.02 -0.73
CA LEU A 579 -13.07 2.52 -1.01
C LEU A 579 -13.20 1.09 -1.57
N TYR A 580 -12.74 0.89 -2.80
CA TYR A 580 -12.91 -0.34 -3.55
C TYR A 580 -11.56 -0.98 -3.87
N ARG A 581 -11.34 -2.22 -3.42
CA ARG A 581 -10.14 -2.99 -3.79
C ARG A 581 -10.21 -3.42 -5.26
N SER A 582 -9.54 -2.68 -6.13
CA SER A 582 -9.52 -2.94 -7.57
C SER A 582 -8.62 -4.10 -7.97
N GLY A 583 -7.58 -4.38 -7.19
CA GLY A 583 -6.70 -5.51 -7.44
C GLY A 583 -5.35 -5.36 -6.77
N THR A 584 -4.35 -5.94 -7.40
CA THR A 584 -2.95 -5.90 -6.99
C THR A 584 -2.11 -5.64 -8.24
N SER A 585 -1.14 -4.73 -8.16
CA SER A 585 -0.17 -4.49 -9.24
C SER A 585 0.80 -5.66 -9.39
N ALA A 586 1.57 -5.67 -10.48
CA ALA A 586 2.55 -6.72 -10.76
C ALA A 586 3.64 -6.84 -9.67
N ASP A 587 3.93 -5.75 -8.96
CA ASP A 587 4.87 -5.70 -7.83
C ASP A 587 4.21 -5.94 -6.45
N GLY A 588 2.97 -6.42 -6.43
CA GLY A 588 2.29 -6.84 -5.21
C GLY A 588 1.59 -5.73 -4.44
N ARG A 589 1.61 -4.47 -4.89
CA ARG A 589 0.88 -3.38 -4.23
C ARG A 589 -0.61 -3.53 -4.42
N ARG A 590 -1.36 -3.32 -3.34
CA ARG A 590 -2.81 -3.12 -3.42
C ARG A 590 -3.12 -1.94 -4.34
N ILE A 591 -4.08 -2.14 -5.23
CA ILE A 591 -4.68 -1.09 -6.05
C ILE A 591 -6.09 -0.87 -5.50
N ASP A 592 -6.35 0.35 -5.06
CA ASP A 592 -7.67 0.78 -4.64
C ASP A 592 -8.25 1.76 -5.67
N SER A 593 -9.57 1.87 -5.68
CA SER A 593 -10.30 2.95 -6.32
C SER A 593 -11.22 3.60 -5.31
N LEU A 594 -11.42 4.91 -5.42
CA LEU A 594 -12.41 5.62 -4.63
C LEU A 594 -13.60 5.98 -5.51
N PHE A 595 -14.80 5.55 -5.08
CA PHE A 595 -16.07 5.93 -5.72
C PHE A 595 -16.90 6.80 -4.79
N SER A 596 -17.71 7.69 -5.36
CA SER A 596 -18.77 8.41 -4.62
C SER A 596 -20.13 8.27 -5.31
N PHE A 597 -21.18 8.22 -4.50
CA PHE A 597 -22.59 8.21 -4.90
C PHE A 597 -23.23 9.46 -4.29
N THR A 598 -23.39 10.50 -5.10
CA THR A 598 -23.99 11.74 -4.61
C THR A 598 -25.50 11.59 -4.45
N SER A 599 -26.01 11.88 -3.27
CA SER A 599 -27.44 11.85 -2.98
C SER A 599 -28.19 12.94 -3.76
N THR A 600 -29.46 12.68 -4.03
CA THR A 600 -30.41 13.65 -4.60
C THR A 600 -31.60 13.86 -3.66
N GLY A 601 -31.51 13.43 -2.40
CA GLY A 601 -32.60 13.46 -1.40
C GLY A 601 -33.65 12.35 -1.58
N THR A 602 -33.76 11.83 -2.81
CA THR A 602 -34.68 10.73 -3.13
C THR A 602 -33.98 9.58 -3.82
N GLY A 603 -32.73 9.73 -4.23
CA GLY A 603 -31.96 8.70 -4.91
C GLY A 603 -30.49 9.05 -4.88
N VAL A 604 -29.71 8.45 -5.77
CA VAL A 604 -28.30 8.81 -5.96
C VAL A 604 -28.00 9.01 -7.44
N LYS A 605 -27.01 9.85 -7.73
CA LYS A 605 -26.40 9.93 -9.06
C LYS A 605 -25.63 8.64 -9.37
N ALA A 606 -25.31 8.43 -10.65
CA ALA A 606 -24.42 7.34 -11.04
C ALA A 606 -23.06 7.48 -10.33
N PRO A 607 -22.45 6.37 -9.88
CA PRO A 607 -21.20 6.44 -9.13
C PRO A 607 -20.08 7.04 -9.96
N VAL A 608 -19.36 7.98 -9.36
CA VAL A 608 -18.17 8.61 -9.96
C VAL A 608 -16.94 7.94 -9.39
N LYS A 609 -16.01 7.50 -10.26
CA LYS A 609 -14.69 7.04 -9.83
C LYS A 609 -13.77 8.25 -9.70
N ASN A 610 -13.47 8.64 -8.48
CA ASN A 610 -12.67 9.83 -8.18
C ASN A 610 -11.17 9.55 -8.30
N TRP A 611 -10.74 8.34 -7.95
CA TRP A 611 -9.33 7.97 -7.94
C TRP A 611 -9.14 6.48 -8.18
N THR A 612 -7.99 6.09 -8.75
CA THR A 612 -7.51 4.71 -8.80
C THR A 612 -5.99 4.68 -8.77
N GLY A 613 -5.40 3.80 -7.97
CA GLY A 613 -3.95 3.69 -7.90
C GLY A 613 -3.47 2.82 -6.76
N SER A 614 -2.15 2.70 -6.66
CA SER A 614 -1.51 2.12 -5.48
C SER A 614 -1.28 3.21 -4.44
N VAL A 615 -1.59 2.87 -3.20
CA VAL A 615 -1.29 3.70 -2.03
C VAL A 615 0.15 3.39 -1.61
N VAL A 616 1.05 4.38 -1.58
CA VAL A 616 2.51 4.15 -1.42
C VAL A 616 3.12 4.95 -0.30
#